data_AF-A0A840RYQ0-F1
#
_entry.id   AF-A0A840RYQ0-F1
#
_cell.length_a   1.000
_cell.length_b   1.000
_cell.length_c   1.000
_cell.angle_alpha   90.00
_cell.angle_beta   90.00
_cell.angle_gamma   90.00
#
_symmetry.space_group_name_H-M   'P 1'
#
loop_
_entity.id
_entity.type
_entity.pdbx_description
1 polymer ?
#
loop_
_entity_poly.entity_id
_entity_poly.type
_entity_poly.pdbx_seq_one_letter_code
_entity_poly.pdbx_strand_id
1 'polypeptide(L)'
;MTGQTQQADQAQEVEVVNRVADSAVQDFVVTPPLWLLAELTYRCPLHCVFCYNPLNYAENRNELTTDQWFDVMRQARKLGAAQLGFSGGEPLLRDDLEELIAEGHRLGYYTNLITSGVGLTEPRIARMKELGLDHIQLSFQDSTKEMNDFLTSTKTFDLKSKVAKLIKQYDYPMVLNVVLHRYNLDHIDRIIEMAIEMDVEYLELANTQYYGWGLVNRAHLLPSREQLQRAEATVNEYRAKLGNKLRILFVVPDYFEERPKACMNGWGSVFLAVAADGAALPCHAARSLPGLTFPNVLEDSIHDIWHHSDAFNRYRGDAWMKEPCKTCPDKKKDFGGCRCQALALTGDATNADPVCSKSPHHDALQTIVLHAQPTKNGVPQTVTQPILFRTDANSMRFASAGAESSNK
;
A
#
# COMPACT_ATOMS: atom_id res chain seq x y z
N MET A 1 -58.26 -45.06 -15.57
CA MET A 1 -57.78 -44.34 -14.35
C MET A 1 -56.29 -44.07 -14.47
N THR A 2 -55.86 -43.37 -15.52
CA THR A 2 -54.44 -43.16 -15.87
C THR A 2 -54.18 -41.73 -16.35
N GLY A 3 -55.11 -40.80 -16.10
CA GLY A 3 -55.03 -39.41 -16.56
C GLY A 3 -54.91 -38.35 -15.46
N GLN A 4 -54.98 -38.72 -14.17
CA GLN A 4 -54.83 -37.78 -13.04
C GLN A 4 -53.45 -37.84 -12.37
N THR A 5 -52.67 -38.90 -12.60
CA THR A 5 -51.35 -39.06 -11.99
C THR A 5 -50.23 -38.34 -12.77
N GLN A 6 -50.41 -38.07 -14.07
CA GLN A 6 -49.42 -37.35 -14.89
C GLN A 6 -49.43 -35.82 -14.71
N GLN A 7 -50.55 -35.24 -14.27
CA GLN A 7 -50.62 -33.79 -13.99
C GLN A 7 -50.03 -33.41 -12.63
N ALA A 8 -49.99 -34.33 -11.67
CA ALA A 8 -49.35 -34.10 -10.37
C ALA A 8 -47.81 -34.17 -10.45
N ASP A 9 -47.26 -35.09 -11.24
CA ASP A 9 -45.81 -35.21 -11.45
C ASP A 9 -45.23 -34.02 -12.24
N GLN A 10 -45.95 -33.48 -13.24
CA GLN A 10 -45.49 -32.29 -13.97
C GLN A 10 -45.57 -31.01 -13.12
N ALA A 11 -46.52 -30.92 -12.17
CA ALA A 11 -46.60 -29.79 -11.25
C ALA A 11 -45.46 -29.80 -10.21
N GLN A 12 -45.04 -30.98 -9.75
CA GLN A 12 -43.88 -31.13 -8.86
C GLN A 12 -42.54 -30.91 -9.59
N GLU A 13 -42.39 -31.34 -10.85
CA GLU A 13 -41.18 -31.04 -11.64
C GLU A 13 -41.04 -29.53 -11.93
N VAL A 14 -42.12 -28.81 -12.22
CA VAL A 14 -42.06 -27.35 -12.46
C VAL A 14 -41.78 -26.58 -11.16
N GLU A 15 -42.22 -27.06 -10.00
CA GLU A 15 -41.93 -26.45 -8.70
C GLU A 15 -40.49 -26.73 -8.22
N VAL A 16 -39.92 -27.88 -8.57
CA VAL A 16 -38.50 -28.21 -8.32
C VAL A 16 -37.58 -27.45 -9.28
N VAL A 17 -37.94 -27.30 -10.56
CA VAL A 17 -37.16 -26.51 -11.53
C VAL A 17 -37.20 -25.01 -11.19
N ASN A 18 -38.31 -24.49 -10.67
CA ASN A 18 -38.38 -23.11 -10.18
C ASN A 18 -37.68 -22.88 -8.83
N ARG A 19 -37.48 -23.92 -8.00
CA ARG A 19 -36.64 -23.82 -6.78
C ARG A 19 -35.14 -23.96 -7.06
N VAL A 20 -34.75 -24.49 -8.22
CA VAL A 20 -33.34 -24.51 -8.67
C VAL A 20 -32.98 -23.25 -9.46
N ALA A 21 -33.97 -22.49 -9.96
CA ALA A 21 -33.79 -21.19 -10.60
C ALA A 21 -33.51 -20.02 -9.61
N ASP A 22 -33.68 -20.23 -8.31
CA ASP A 22 -33.24 -19.31 -7.25
C ASP A 22 -31.82 -19.61 -6.74
N SER A 23 -31.09 -20.54 -7.38
CA SER A 23 -29.71 -20.84 -7.01
C SER A 23 -28.71 -19.96 -7.77
N ALA A 24 -28.05 -19.08 -7.01
CA ALA A 24 -26.70 -18.55 -7.17
C ALA A 24 -26.57 -17.02 -7.17
N VAL A 25 -27.16 -16.36 -6.16
CA VAL A 25 -26.33 -15.35 -5.48
C VAL A 25 -25.34 -16.15 -4.65
N GLN A 26 -24.14 -16.39 -5.19
CA GLN A 26 -23.03 -16.81 -4.33
C GLN A 26 -22.83 -15.68 -3.34
N ASP A 27 -23.29 -15.86 -2.10
CA ASP A 27 -23.01 -14.92 -1.02
C ASP A 27 -21.49 -14.72 -0.99
N PHE A 28 -21.06 -13.50 -1.30
CA PHE A 28 -19.67 -13.12 -1.20
C PHE A 28 -19.30 -13.18 0.28
N VAL A 29 -18.61 -14.26 0.69
CA VAL A 29 -18.15 -14.41 2.07
C VAL A 29 -17.07 -13.36 2.32
N VAL A 30 -17.38 -12.40 3.17
CA VAL A 30 -16.41 -11.39 3.61
C VAL A 30 -15.37 -12.07 4.51
N THR A 31 -14.15 -12.19 4.01
CA THR A 31 -13.01 -12.73 4.77
C THR A 31 -12.59 -11.77 5.87
N PRO A 32 -12.01 -12.26 6.98
CA PRO A 32 -11.46 -11.39 8.00
C PRO A 32 -10.20 -10.65 7.48
N PRO A 33 -9.88 -9.46 8.02
CA PRO A 33 -8.59 -8.85 7.75
C PRO A 33 -7.48 -9.74 8.34
N LEU A 34 -6.38 -9.91 7.63
CA LEU A 34 -5.21 -10.63 8.11
C LEU A 34 -4.09 -9.68 8.56
N TRP A 35 -4.11 -8.43 8.07
CA TRP A 35 -3.10 -7.42 8.41
C TRP A 35 -3.76 -6.12 8.87
N LEU A 36 -3.41 -5.70 10.10
CA LEU A 36 -3.64 -4.36 10.61
C LEU A 36 -2.38 -3.50 10.39
N LEU A 37 -2.50 -2.42 9.63
CA LEU A 37 -1.51 -1.36 9.61
C LEU A 37 -1.96 -0.23 10.55
N ALA A 38 -1.18 0.00 11.60
CA ALA A 38 -1.38 1.10 12.52
C ALA A 38 -0.51 2.29 12.09
N GLU A 39 -1.10 3.28 11.44
CA GLU A 39 -0.43 4.53 11.09
C GLU A 39 -0.46 5.46 12.32
N LEU A 40 0.49 5.28 13.23
CA LEU A 40 0.40 5.80 14.59
C LEU A 40 0.46 7.33 14.71
N THR A 41 1.13 7.98 13.74
CA THR A 41 1.33 9.42 13.65
C THR A 41 1.67 9.78 12.21
N TYR A 42 1.39 11.01 11.77
CA TYR A 42 1.94 11.56 10.53
C TYR A 42 3.10 12.54 10.75
N ARG A 43 3.58 12.69 11.99
CA ARG A 43 4.89 13.31 12.25
C ARG A 43 5.96 12.44 11.60
N CYS A 44 6.91 13.07 10.91
CA CYS A 44 8.01 12.36 10.25
C CYS A 44 9.21 13.31 10.15
N PRO A 45 10.44 12.86 10.47
CA PRO A 45 11.64 13.68 10.31
C PRO A 45 12.12 13.73 8.85
N LEU A 46 11.51 12.97 7.94
CA LEU A 46 11.83 12.93 6.51
C LEU A 46 10.74 13.61 5.69
N HIS A 47 11.10 14.09 4.50
CA HIS A 47 10.20 14.78 3.57
C HIS A 47 10.15 14.11 2.19
N CYS A 48 10.11 12.78 2.16
CA CYS A 48 10.22 11.96 0.96
C CYS A 48 9.32 12.44 -0.21
N VAL A 49 9.88 12.48 -1.42
CA VAL A 49 9.19 12.90 -2.66
C VAL A 49 8.12 11.92 -3.14
N PHE A 50 8.08 10.70 -2.61
CA PHE A 50 7.15 9.63 -3.01
C PHE A 50 6.31 9.10 -1.84
N CYS A 51 6.26 9.82 -0.72
CA CYS A 51 5.55 9.36 0.47
C CYS A 51 4.10 8.93 0.17
N TYR A 52 3.65 7.84 0.78
CA TYR A 52 2.30 7.34 0.62
C TYR A 52 1.27 8.09 1.50
N ASN A 53 1.71 8.80 2.54
CA ASN A 53 0.79 9.48 3.46
C ASN A 53 -0.09 10.50 2.72
N PRO A 54 -1.27 10.84 3.27
CA PRO A 54 -2.19 11.81 2.67
C PRO A 54 -1.47 13.13 2.32
N LEU A 55 -1.87 13.79 1.24
CA LEU A 55 -1.26 15.08 0.85
C LEU A 55 -1.53 16.17 1.90
N ASN A 56 -2.70 16.16 2.52
CA ASN A 56 -3.19 17.12 3.49
C ASN A 56 -3.02 16.66 4.96
N TYR A 57 -2.08 15.74 5.23
CA TYR A 57 -1.85 15.21 6.58
C TYR A 57 -1.61 16.29 7.67
N ALA A 58 -1.14 17.48 7.29
CA ALA A 58 -0.87 18.57 8.23
C ALA A 58 -2.14 19.29 8.74
N GLU A 59 -3.30 19.12 8.10
CA GLU A 59 -4.58 19.71 8.55
C GLU A 59 -5.06 19.13 9.87
N ASN A 60 -4.86 17.82 10.06
CA ASN A 60 -5.30 17.10 11.23
C ASN A 60 -4.12 16.39 11.87
N ARG A 61 -3.74 16.85 13.07
CA ARG A 61 -2.67 16.25 13.88
C ARG A 61 -3.20 15.49 15.08
N ASN A 62 -4.50 15.19 15.12
CA ASN A 62 -5.06 14.35 16.15
C ASN A 62 -4.45 12.95 16.01
N GLU A 63 -3.96 12.45 17.13
CA GLU A 63 -3.40 11.11 17.26
C GLU A 63 -4.24 10.35 18.27
N LEU A 64 -4.56 9.09 17.97
CA LEU A 64 -5.16 8.19 18.95
C LEU A 64 -4.23 8.07 20.18
N THR A 65 -4.87 8.06 21.34
CA THR A 65 -4.23 7.75 22.63
C THR A 65 -3.80 6.29 22.69
N THR A 66 -2.94 5.96 23.65
CA THR A 66 -2.46 4.59 23.88
C THR A 66 -3.62 3.61 24.11
N ASP A 67 -4.58 3.97 24.97
CA ASP A 67 -5.74 3.13 25.27
C ASP A 67 -6.64 2.90 24.04
N GLN A 68 -6.81 3.93 23.20
CA GLN A 68 -7.55 3.80 21.94
C GLN A 68 -6.83 2.86 20.97
N TRP A 69 -5.50 2.92 20.88
CA TRP A 69 -4.73 1.95 20.08
C TRP A 69 -4.82 0.53 20.63
N PHE A 70 -4.76 0.35 21.96
CA PHE A 70 -4.98 -0.96 22.59
C PHE A 70 -6.34 -1.54 22.21
N ASP A 71 -7.39 -0.72 22.23
CA ASP A 71 -8.72 -1.16 21.82
C ASP A 71 -8.78 -1.54 20.33
N VAL A 72 -8.20 -0.72 19.45
CA VAL A 72 -8.08 -1.01 18.00
C VAL A 72 -7.39 -2.35 17.76
N MET A 73 -6.23 -2.57 18.38
CA MET A 73 -5.48 -3.83 18.24
C MET A 73 -6.28 -5.02 18.76
N ARG A 74 -6.93 -4.89 19.92
CA ARG A 74 -7.77 -5.95 20.48
C ARG A 74 -8.94 -6.32 19.56
N GLN A 75 -9.65 -5.31 19.03
CA GLN A 75 -10.78 -5.52 18.13
C GLN A 75 -10.34 -6.16 16.80
N ALA A 76 -9.28 -5.65 16.18
CA ALA A 76 -8.76 -6.20 14.93
C ALA A 76 -8.24 -7.63 15.11
N ARG A 77 -7.57 -7.94 16.23
CA ARG A 77 -7.10 -9.29 16.55
C ARG A 77 -8.26 -10.26 16.67
N LYS A 78 -9.32 -9.85 17.39
CA LYS A 78 -10.55 -10.64 17.56
C LYS A 78 -11.22 -10.95 16.21
N LEU A 79 -11.14 -10.02 15.26
CA LEU A 79 -11.72 -10.20 13.93
C LEU A 79 -10.91 -11.16 13.05
N GLY A 80 -9.60 -11.29 13.28
CA GLY A 80 -8.74 -12.26 12.59
C GLY A 80 -7.37 -11.73 12.18
N ALA A 81 -7.08 -10.44 12.40
CA ALA A 81 -5.79 -9.87 12.03
C ALA A 81 -4.66 -10.63 12.75
N ALA A 82 -3.67 -11.08 11.99
CA ALA A 82 -2.54 -11.86 12.49
C ALA A 82 -1.24 -11.06 12.43
N GLN A 83 -1.12 -10.15 11.46
CA GLN A 83 0.01 -9.22 11.35
C GLN A 83 -0.39 -7.82 11.84
N LEU A 84 0.56 -7.16 12.49
CA LEU A 84 0.45 -5.78 12.95
C LEU A 84 1.67 -4.98 12.49
N GLY A 85 1.47 -3.99 11.64
CA GLY A 85 2.54 -3.07 11.22
C GLY A 85 2.41 -1.72 11.90
N PHE A 86 3.43 -1.30 12.63
CA PHE A 86 3.56 0.06 13.17
C PHE A 86 4.22 0.95 12.11
N SER A 87 3.48 1.96 11.63
CA SER A 87 3.92 2.86 10.56
C SER A 87 3.29 4.25 10.69
N GLY A 88 2.92 4.89 9.57
CA GLY A 88 2.42 6.24 9.46
C GLY A 88 3.45 7.14 8.80
N GLY A 89 3.89 8.17 9.51
CA GLY A 89 5.05 8.99 9.17
C GLY A 89 6.32 8.38 9.73
N GLU A 90 6.53 8.50 11.03
CA GLU A 90 7.61 7.83 11.76
C GLU A 90 7.11 7.34 13.13
N PRO A 91 6.88 6.03 13.31
CA PRO A 91 6.38 5.49 14.58
C PRO A 91 7.32 5.77 15.76
N LEU A 92 8.64 5.88 15.54
CA LEU A 92 9.60 6.18 16.61
C LEU A 92 9.44 7.57 17.24
N LEU A 93 8.63 8.46 16.66
CA LEU A 93 8.32 9.77 17.26
C LEU A 93 7.23 9.72 18.33
N ARG A 94 6.67 8.54 18.60
CA ARG A 94 5.77 8.31 19.72
C ARG A 94 6.52 7.83 20.94
N ASP A 95 6.14 8.41 22.08
CA ASP A 95 6.72 8.07 23.39
C ASP A 95 6.16 6.74 23.93
N ASP A 96 4.95 6.34 23.50
CA ASP A 96 4.24 5.14 23.92
C ASP A 96 4.43 3.93 22.97
N LEU A 97 5.32 4.01 21.97
CA LEU A 97 5.50 2.95 20.97
C LEU A 97 5.85 1.61 21.60
N GLU A 98 6.73 1.59 22.60
CA GLU A 98 7.13 0.40 23.33
C GLU A 98 5.93 -0.27 24.03
N GLU A 99 4.99 0.51 24.56
CA GLU A 99 3.76 -0.02 25.17
C GLU A 99 2.85 -0.67 24.12
N LEU A 100 2.74 -0.05 22.95
CA LEU A 100 1.99 -0.59 21.81
C LEU A 100 2.59 -1.91 21.29
N ILE A 101 3.92 -2.00 21.23
CA ILE A 101 4.62 -3.25 20.86
C ILE A 101 4.31 -4.35 21.86
N ALA A 102 4.42 -4.05 23.17
CA ALA A 102 4.17 -5.02 24.22
C ALA A 102 2.74 -5.56 24.18
N GLU A 103 1.76 -4.67 23.94
CA GLU A 103 0.36 -5.07 23.79
C GLU A 103 0.13 -5.89 22.52
N GLY A 104 0.73 -5.49 21.38
CA GLY A 104 0.68 -6.25 20.14
C GLY A 104 1.18 -7.68 20.33
N HIS A 105 2.33 -7.83 20.99
CA HIS A 105 2.90 -9.13 21.34
C HIS A 105 1.97 -9.93 22.27
N ARG A 106 1.43 -9.30 23.33
CA ARG A 106 0.51 -9.94 24.29
C ARG A 106 -0.77 -10.45 23.62
N LEU A 107 -1.28 -9.73 22.62
CA LEU A 107 -2.44 -10.12 21.80
C LEU A 107 -2.10 -11.23 20.78
N GLY A 108 -0.83 -11.60 20.64
CA GLY A 108 -0.35 -12.65 19.75
C GLY A 108 -0.31 -12.24 18.28
N TYR A 109 -0.02 -10.97 18.00
CA TYR A 109 0.32 -10.50 16.66
C TYR A 109 1.74 -10.91 16.27
N TYR A 110 1.96 -11.08 14.97
CA TYR A 110 3.30 -10.92 14.39
C TYR A 110 3.53 -9.43 14.07
N THR A 111 4.43 -8.81 14.79
CA THR A 111 4.66 -7.35 14.80
C THR A 111 5.79 -6.91 13.87
N ASN A 112 5.54 -5.83 13.13
CA ASN A 112 6.53 -5.18 12.25
C ASN A 112 6.67 -3.72 12.65
N LEU A 113 7.90 -3.24 12.82
CA LEU A 113 8.20 -1.81 12.88
C LEU A 113 8.69 -1.31 11.52
N ILE A 114 7.89 -0.48 10.85
CA ILE A 114 8.23 0.14 9.57
C ILE A 114 8.76 1.55 9.85
N THR A 115 10.06 1.76 9.70
CA THR A 115 10.73 2.97 10.20
C THR A 115 11.81 3.52 9.26
N SER A 116 12.04 4.83 9.36
CA SER A 116 13.23 5.48 8.79
C SER A 116 14.50 5.25 9.62
N GLY A 117 14.36 4.73 10.85
CA GLY A 117 15.44 4.56 11.82
C GLY A 117 15.78 5.82 12.62
N VAL A 118 15.21 6.98 12.28
CA VAL A 118 15.45 8.22 13.03
C VAL A 118 14.80 8.13 14.40
N GLY A 119 15.61 8.22 15.46
CA GLY A 119 15.16 8.06 16.85
C GLY A 119 15.32 6.65 17.41
N LEU A 120 15.81 5.69 16.61
CA LEU A 120 16.11 4.34 17.08
C LEU A 120 17.48 4.34 17.76
N THR A 121 17.47 4.31 19.09
CA THR A 121 18.68 4.24 19.91
C THR A 121 18.91 2.82 20.42
N GLU A 122 20.13 2.54 20.86
CA GLU A 122 20.48 1.23 21.43
C GLU A 122 19.60 0.83 22.64
N PRO A 123 19.29 1.72 23.61
CA PRO A 123 18.35 1.37 24.67
C PRO A 123 16.94 1.03 24.16
N ARG A 124 16.44 1.77 23.14
CA ARG A 124 15.08 1.55 22.60
C ARG A 124 14.98 0.22 21.87
N ILE A 125 15.94 -0.09 20.98
CA ILE A 125 15.90 -1.35 20.22
C ILE A 125 16.02 -2.58 21.14
N ALA A 126 16.85 -2.49 22.18
CA ALA A 126 16.98 -3.53 23.20
C ALA A 126 15.65 -3.73 23.93
N ARG A 127 15.03 -2.62 24.36
CA ARG A 127 13.74 -2.64 25.03
C ARG A 127 12.63 -3.22 24.15
N MET A 128 12.58 -2.84 22.87
CA MET A 128 11.62 -3.40 21.91
C MET A 128 11.78 -4.92 21.75
N LYS A 129 13.02 -5.43 21.85
CA LYS A 129 13.31 -6.86 21.71
C LYS A 129 12.75 -7.63 22.90
N GLU A 130 12.96 -7.11 24.10
CA GLU A 130 12.38 -7.65 25.34
C GLU A 130 10.85 -7.65 25.32
N LEU A 131 10.24 -6.64 24.68
CA LEU A 131 8.79 -6.50 24.58
C LEU A 131 8.17 -7.34 23.46
N GLY A 132 8.98 -8.05 22.69
CA GLY A 132 8.52 -9.02 21.71
C GLY A 132 8.26 -8.45 20.32
N LEU A 133 8.93 -7.37 19.91
CA LEU A 133 8.95 -6.95 18.51
C LEU A 133 9.56 -8.07 17.64
N ASP A 134 8.86 -8.48 16.58
CA ASP A 134 9.28 -9.64 15.79
C ASP A 134 10.29 -9.26 14.69
N HIS A 135 10.07 -8.16 13.96
CA HIS A 135 11.00 -7.70 12.93
C HIS A 135 10.93 -6.20 12.67
N ILE A 136 11.99 -5.70 12.01
CA ILE A 136 12.14 -4.29 11.66
C ILE A 136 12.30 -4.18 10.15
N GLN A 137 11.44 -3.36 9.55
CA GLN A 137 11.56 -2.92 8.17
C GLN A 137 12.19 -1.53 8.14
N LEU A 138 13.46 -1.46 7.71
CA LEU A 138 14.21 -0.22 7.61
C LEU A 138 14.10 0.34 6.19
N SER A 139 13.62 1.58 6.06
CA SER A 139 13.52 2.25 4.76
C SER A 139 14.82 2.94 4.35
N PHE A 140 15.40 2.54 3.23
CA PHE A 140 16.50 3.24 2.54
C PHE A 140 16.02 3.80 1.19
N GLN A 141 16.64 4.87 0.71
CA GLN A 141 16.20 5.53 -0.52
C GLN A 141 17.12 5.28 -1.71
N ASP A 142 18.41 5.09 -1.45
CA ASP A 142 19.40 4.78 -2.48
C ASP A 142 20.67 4.17 -1.84
N SER A 143 21.56 3.65 -2.68
CA SER A 143 22.91 3.20 -2.32
C SER A 143 23.89 4.34 -2.02
N THR A 144 23.58 5.57 -2.42
CA THR A 144 24.44 6.75 -2.29
C THR A 144 23.88 7.77 -1.31
N LYS A 145 24.78 8.48 -0.61
CA LYS A 145 24.43 9.54 0.34
C LYS A 145 23.69 10.68 -0.35
N GLU A 146 24.20 11.12 -1.49
CA GLU A 146 23.66 12.25 -2.25
C GLU A 146 22.23 11.99 -2.68
N MET A 147 21.95 10.81 -3.25
CA MET A 147 20.61 10.46 -3.72
C MET A 147 19.65 10.21 -2.55
N ASN A 148 20.09 9.51 -1.49
CA ASN A 148 19.29 9.31 -0.29
C ASN A 148 18.85 10.65 0.33
N ASP A 149 19.81 11.57 0.51
CA ASP A 149 19.55 12.84 1.15
C ASP A 149 18.71 13.76 0.24
N PHE A 150 18.88 13.70 -1.08
CA PHE A 150 18.02 14.39 -2.05
C PHE A 150 16.57 13.89 -1.96
N LEU A 151 16.34 12.58 -2.03
CA LEU A 151 14.99 12.00 -2.09
C LEU A 151 14.16 12.23 -0.83
N THR A 152 14.83 12.37 0.31
CA THR A 152 14.21 12.59 1.62
C THR A 152 14.21 14.06 2.05
N SER A 153 14.98 14.93 1.38
CA SER A 153 15.30 16.28 1.86
C SER A 153 15.89 16.28 3.29
N THR A 154 16.64 15.23 3.65
CA THR A 154 17.15 15.05 5.02
C THR A 154 18.43 14.24 5.01
N LYS A 155 19.44 14.67 5.80
CA LYS A 155 20.74 13.98 5.89
C LYS A 155 20.66 12.73 6.77
N THR A 156 20.27 11.59 6.20
CA THR A 156 19.95 10.38 6.99
C THR A 156 20.78 9.15 6.63
N PHE A 157 21.54 9.15 5.52
CA PHE A 157 22.25 7.97 5.05
C PHE A 157 23.15 7.32 6.11
N ASP A 158 24.04 8.10 6.73
CA ASP A 158 25.00 7.59 7.72
C ASP A 158 24.31 7.06 9.00
N LEU A 159 23.20 7.70 9.38
CA LEU A 159 22.39 7.27 10.51
C LEU A 159 21.75 5.92 10.22
N LYS A 160 21.16 5.76 9.04
CA LYS A 160 20.49 4.52 8.65
C LYS A 160 21.46 3.34 8.57
N SER A 161 22.70 3.57 8.12
CA SER A 161 23.75 2.55 8.13
C SER A 161 24.15 2.13 9.54
N LYS A 162 24.12 3.05 10.53
CA LYS A 162 24.31 2.70 11.95
C LYS A 162 23.11 1.92 12.48
N VAL A 163 21.89 2.32 12.12
CA VAL A 163 20.67 1.62 12.52
C VAL A 163 20.64 0.20 11.96
N ALA A 164 21.00 -0.02 10.70
CA ALA A 164 21.09 -1.36 10.13
C ALA A 164 22.03 -2.28 10.94
N LYS A 165 23.21 -1.78 11.31
CA LYS A 165 24.15 -2.53 12.18
C LYS A 165 23.55 -2.83 13.55
N LEU A 166 22.82 -1.86 14.12
CA LEU A 166 22.17 -2.01 15.40
C LEU A 166 21.05 -3.07 15.35
N ILE A 167 20.25 -3.10 14.29
CA ILE A 167 19.21 -4.13 14.05
C ILE A 167 19.84 -5.53 14.06
N LYS A 168 20.96 -5.71 13.35
CA LYS A 168 21.70 -6.98 13.32
C LYS A 168 22.33 -7.33 14.67
N GLN A 169 22.88 -6.36 15.39
CA GLN A 169 23.47 -6.57 16.72
C GLN A 169 22.45 -7.16 17.71
N TYR A 170 21.17 -6.78 17.60
CA TYR A 170 20.07 -7.25 18.46
C TYR A 170 19.28 -8.42 17.85
N ASP A 171 19.84 -9.09 16.84
CA ASP A 171 19.30 -10.31 16.24
C ASP A 171 17.86 -10.17 15.75
N TYR A 172 17.54 -9.04 15.12
CA TYR A 172 16.29 -8.85 14.43
C TYR A 172 16.39 -9.33 12.97
N PRO A 173 15.38 -10.04 12.46
CA PRO A 173 15.18 -10.14 11.03
C PRO A 173 15.03 -8.74 10.43
N MET A 174 15.84 -8.43 9.43
CA MET A 174 15.86 -7.12 8.79
C MET A 174 15.25 -7.21 7.40
N VAL A 175 14.21 -6.39 7.18
CA VAL A 175 13.70 -6.11 5.85
C VAL A 175 14.22 -4.75 5.42
N LEU A 176 15.08 -4.71 4.39
CA LEU A 176 15.49 -3.46 3.78
C LEU A 176 14.49 -3.11 2.68
N ASN A 177 13.74 -2.02 2.85
CA ASN A 177 12.79 -1.56 1.85
C ASN A 177 13.35 -0.33 1.10
N VAL A 178 13.36 -0.41 -0.22
CA VAL A 178 13.80 0.66 -1.12
C VAL A 178 12.73 0.92 -2.16
N VAL A 179 12.24 2.16 -2.19
CA VAL A 179 11.26 2.60 -3.19
C VAL A 179 11.99 2.95 -4.49
N LEU A 180 11.67 2.26 -5.56
CA LEU A 180 12.28 2.44 -6.87
C LEU A 180 11.56 3.48 -7.72
N HIS A 181 12.34 4.26 -8.44
CA HIS A 181 11.91 5.30 -9.36
C HIS A 181 13.05 5.64 -10.33
N ARG A 182 12.78 6.51 -11.31
CA ARG A 182 13.74 6.95 -12.34
C ARG A 182 15.16 7.24 -11.82
N TYR A 183 15.30 7.91 -10.66
CA TYR A 183 16.62 8.34 -10.18
C TYR A 183 17.52 7.24 -9.58
N ASN A 184 16.96 6.13 -9.09
CA ASN A 184 17.73 5.08 -8.40
C ASN A 184 17.68 3.73 -9.12
N LEU A 185 16.88 3.62 -10.18
CA LEU A 185 16.71 2.36 -10.91
C LEU A 185 18.01 1.89 -11.59
N ASP A 186 18.83 2.83 -12.04
CA ASP A 186 20.16 2.53 -12.59
C ASP A 186 21.22 2.25 -11.50
N HIS A 187 20.86 2.32 -10.21
CA HIS A 187 21.73 1.96 -9.07
C HIS A 187 21.35 0.61 -8.44
N ILE A 188 20.49 -0.19 -9.08
CA ILE A 188 19.89 -1.38 -8.47
C ILE A 188 20.92 -2.43 -8.04
N ASP A 189 21.99 -2.58 -8.80
CA ASP A 189 23.15 -3.43 -8.47
C ASP A 189 23.80 -2.98 -7.17
N ARG A 190 24.10 -1.68 -7.04
CA ARG A 190 24.72 -1.10 -5.85
C ARG A 190 23.81 -1.16 -4.63
N ILE A 191 22.49 -1.03 -4.83
CA ILE A 191 21.50 -1.21 -3.76
C ILE A 191 21.50 -2.66 -3.26
N ILE A 192 21.58 -3.64 -4.16
CA ILE A 192 21.67 -5.05 -3.80
C ILE A 192 22.99 -5.34 -3.07
N GLU A 193 24.12 -4.83 -3.58
CA GLU A 193 25.43 -4.96 -2.93
C GLU A 193 25.42 -4.37 -1.51
N MET A 194 24.86 -3.18 -1.33
CA MET A 194 24.69 -2.56 -0.01
C MET A 194 23.85 -3.44 0.92
N ALA A 195 22.77 -4.06 0.44
CA ALA A 195 21.95 -4.97 1.24
C ALA A 195 22.73 -6.22 1.67
N ILE A 196 23.58 -6.76 0.79
CA ILE A 196 24.48 -7.88 1.12
C ILE A 196 25.48 -7.48 2.20
N GLU A 197 26.12 -6.31 2.07
CA GLU A 197 27.08 -5.80 3.05
C GLU A 197 26.44 -5.56 4.43
N MET A 198 25.16 -5.21 4.45
CA MET A 198 24.38 -5.04 5.68
C MET A 198 23.83 -6.34 6.27
N ASP A 199 24.10 -7.50 5.64
CA ASP A 199 23.59 -8.81 6.04
C ASP A 199 22.05 -8.85 6.15
N VAL A 200 21.36 -8.24 5.17
CA VAL A 200 19.89 -8.20 5.10
C VAL A 200 19.33 -9.58 4.71
N GLU A 201 18.25 -10.03 5.36
CA GLU A 201 17.57 -11.27 4.96
C GLU A 201 16.58 -11.05 3.80
N TYR A 202 15.88 -9.92 3.81
CA TYR A 202 14.85 -9.56 2.83
C TYR A 202 15.08 -8.18 2.25
N LEU A 203 15.30 -8.11 0.93
CA LEU A 203 15.40 -6.85 0.21
C LEU A 203 14.12 -6.62 -0.60
N GLU A 204 13.35 -5.63 -0.21
CA GLU A 204 12.14 -5.19 -0.91
C GLU A 204 12.46 -4.01 -1.83
N LEU A 205 12.43 -4.30 -3.13
CA LEU A 205 12.62 -3.36 -4.23
C LEU A 205 11.24 -3.03 -4.81
N ALA A 206 10.55 -2.07 -4.18
CA ALA A 206 9.17 -1.74 -4.50
C ALA A 206 9.11 -0.51 -5.41
N ASN A 207 8.57 -0.65 -6.62
CA ASN A 207 8.39 0.53 -7.47
C ASN A 207 7.39 1.54 -6.86
N THR A 208 7.65 2.82 -7.12
CA THR A 208 6.80 3.92 -6.68
C THR A 208 5.38 3.69 -7.14
N GLN A 209 4.46 3.68 -6.18
CA GLN A 209 3.04 3.72 -6.47
C GLN A 209 2.61 5.17 -6.75
N TYR A 210 1.88 5.39 -7.84
CA TYR A 210 1.47 6.73 -8.28
C TYR A 210 0.12 7.14 -7.70
N TYR A 211 0.10 7.32 -6.39
CA TYR A 211 -0.91 8.07 -5.63
C TYR A 211 -0.19 9.03 -4.66
N GLY A 212 -0.93 9.92 -4.00
CA GLY A 212 -0.35 10.86 -3.02
C GLY A 212 0.85 11.65 -3.59
N TRP A 213 1.95 11.70 -2.85
CA TRP A 213 3.16 12.45 -3.24
C TRP A 213 3.85 11.85 -4.48
N GLY A 214 3.79 10.52 -4.64
CA GLY A 214 4.31 9.83 -5.83
C GLY A 214 3.60 10.29 -7.10
N LEU A 215 2.27 10.48 -7.05
CA LEU A 215 1.49 11.00 -8.18
C LEU A 215 1.81 12.46 -8.49
N VAL A 216 1.91 13.30 -7.46
CA VAL A 216 2.31 14.72 -7.58
C VAL A 216 3.65 14.84 -8.33
N ASN A 217 4.60 13.97 -8.01
CA ASN A 217 5.93 13.96 -8.62
C ASN A 217 6.09 12.96 -9.78
N ARG A 218 5.00 12.42 -10.35
CA ARG A 218 5.06 11.34 -11.34
C ARG A 218 5.97 11.65 -12.53
N ALA A 219 5.95 12.89 -13.03
CA ALA A 219 6.79 13.30 -14.16
C ALA A 219 8.29 13.18 -13.89
N HIS A 220 8.71 13.35 -12.63
CA HIS A 220 10.08 13.18 -12.15
C HIS A 220 10.41 11.70 -11.91
N LEU A 221 9.48 10.98 -11.28
CA LEU A 221 9.72 9.66 -10.69
C LEU A 221 9.47 8.48 -11.64
N LEU A 222 8.63 8.62 -12.67
CA LEU A 222 8.28 7.51 -13.58
C LEU A 222 9.49 7.06 -14.40
N PRO A 223 10.01 5.82 -14.19
CA PRO A 223 11.17 5.35 -14.94
C PRO A 223 10.85 5.14 -16.42
N SER A 224 11.89 5.02 -17.24
CA SER A 224 11.73 4.57 -18.62
C SER A 224 11.57 3.05 -18.69
N ARG A 225 11.01 2.56 -19.81
CA ARG A 225 10.92 1.10 -20.07
C ARG A 225 12.30 0.44 -20.08
N GLU A 226 13.29 1.11 -20.64
CA GLU A 226 14.66 0.61 -20.72
C GLU A 226 15.31 0.50 -19.35
N GLN A 227 15.09 1.48 -18.44
CA GLN A 227 15.59 1.41 -17.06
C GLN A 227 15.03 0.17 -16.35
N LEU A 228 13.72 -0.08 -16.50
CA LEU A 228 13.08 -1.24 -15.88
C LEU A 228 13.61 -2.55 -16.43
N GLN A 229 13.77 -2.67 -17.76
CA GLN A 229 14.32 -3.87 -18.38
C GLN A 229 15.75 -4.16 -17.90
N ARG A 230 16.60 -3.12 -17.81
CA ARG A 230 17.96 -3.28 -17.27
C ARG A 230 17.94 -3.73 -15.82
N ALA A 231 17.13 -3.10 -14.97
CA ALA A 231 17.09 -3.47 -13.56
C ALA A 231 16.48 -4.84 -13.31
N GLU A 232 15.47 -5.24 -14.07
CA GLU A 232 14.91 -6.59 -13.99
C GLU A 232 15.96 -7.64 -14.36
N ALA A 233 16.72 -7.41 -15.44
CA ALA A 233 17.83 -8.28 -15.83
C ALA A 233 18.86 -8.39 -14.70
N THR A 234 19.30 -7.26 -14.14
CA THR A 234 20.23 -7.21 -13.01
C THR A 234 19.71 -7.95 -11.78
N VAL A 235 18.45 -7.71 -11.37
CA VAL A 235 17.83 -8.40 -10.23
C VAL A 235 17.80 -9.91 -10.46
N ASN A 236 17.46 -10.37 -11.66
CA ASN A 236 17.41 -11.79 -11.97
C ASN A 236 18.79 -12.45 -11.96
N GLU A 237 19.83 -11.74 -12.42
CA GLU A 237 21.22 -12.19 -12.27
C GLU A 237 21.60 -12.35 -10.79
N TYR A 238 21.27 -11.37 -9.94
CA TYR A 238 21.55 -11.45 -8.50
C TYR A 238 20.77 -12.57 -7.81
N ARG A 239 19.48 -12.77 -8.16
CA ARG A 239 18.70 -13.91 -7.64
C ARG A 239 19.35 -15.25 -7.97
N ALA A 240 19.82 -15.42 -9.21
CA ALA A 240 20.53 -16.63 -9.62
C ALA A 240 21.85 -16.83 -8.87
N LYS A 241 22.58 -15.75 -8.57
CA LYS A 241 23.87 -15.77 -7.85
C LYS A 241 23.71 -16.04 -6.35
N LEU A 242 22.73 -15.40 -5.70
CA LEU A 242 22.60 -15.37 -4.24
C LEU A 242 21.71 -16.50 -3.68
N GLY A 243 20.77 -17.02 -4.47
CA GLY A 243 19.81 -18.02 -4.04
C GLY A 243 19.02 -17.52 -2.80
N ASN A 244 19.04 -18.30 -1.73
CA ASN A 244 18.31 -18.00 -0.49
C ASN A 244 19.10 -17.16 0.53
N LYS A 245 20.33 -16.72 0.22
CA LYS A 245 21.15 -15.90 1.14
C LYS A 245 20.56 -14.50 1.35
N LEU A 246 19.95 -13.95 0.30
CA LEU A 246 19.22 -12.69 0.32
C LEU A 246 17.94 -12.88 -0.50
N ARG A 247 16.77 -12.71 0.12
CA ARG A 247 15.49 -12.85 -0.58
C ARG A 247 15.12 -11.50 -1.20
N ILE A 248 15.28 -11.40 -2.52
CA ILE A 248 14.99 -10.18 -3.28
C ILE A 248 13.55 -10.20 -3.79
N LEU A 249 12.71 -9.32 -3.23
CA LEU A 249 11.35 -9.04 -3.67
C LEU A 249 11.37 -7.83 -4.60
N PHE A 250 11.17 -8.05 -5.90
CA PHE A 250 11.16 -6.98 -6.91
C PHE A 250 9.75 -6.81 -7.44
N VAL A 251 9.14 -5.67 -7.13
CA VAL A 251 7.76 -5.33 -7.52
C VAL A 251 7.82 -4.36 -8.69
N VAL A 252 7.66 -4.88 -9.91
CA VAL A 252 7.60 -4.12 -11.17
C VAL A 252 6.41 -3.14 -11.14
N PRO A 253 6.54 -1.90 -11.67
CA PRO A 253 5.44 -0.95 -11.69
C PRO A 253 4.36 -1.39 -12.67
N ASP A 254 3.10 -1.31 -12.23
CA ASP A 254 1.97 -1.82 -13.01
C ASP A 254 1.81 -1.11 -14.38
N TYR A 255 2.32 0.12 -14.52
CA TYR A 255 2.26 0.94 -15.74
C TYR A 255 2.84 0.26 -17.00
N PHE A 256 3.64 -0.81 -16.84
CA PHE A 256 4.30 -1.53 -17.92
C PHE A 256 3.72 -2.94 -18.17
N GLU A 257 2.68 -3.32 -17.42
CA GLU A 257 1.99 -4.60 -17.53
C GLU A 257 0.76 -4.50 -18.46
N GLU A 258 0.27 -5.64 -18.95
CA GLU A 258 -0.97 -5.71 -19.74
C GLU A 258 -2.20 -6.17 -18.94
N ARG A 259 -1.95 -6.66 -17.71
CA ARG A 259 -2.97 -7.13 -16.78
C ARG A 259 -2.66 -6.62 -15.39
N PRO A 260 -3.64 -6.03 -14.68
CA PRO A 260 -3.42 -5.56 -13.33
C PRO A 260 -3.28 -6.74 -12.36
N LYS A 261 -2.55 -6.51 -11.28
CA LYS A 261 -2.54 -7.41 -10.11
C LYS A 261 -3.76 -7.11 -9.24
N ALA A 262 -4.17 -8.09 -8.45
CA ALA A 262 -5.15 -7.87 -7.38
C ALA A 262 -4.54 -6.94 -6.31
N CYS A 263 -4.83 -5.64 -6.39
CA CYS A 263 -4.34 -4.66 -5.43
C CYS A 263 -4.79 -5.05 -4.02
N MET A 264 -3.82 -5.29 -3.11
CA MET A 264 -4.05 -5.84 -1.77
C MET A 264 -4.94 -7.10 -1.77
N ASN A 265 -4.83 -7.95 -2.79
CA ASN A 265 -5.68 -9.14 -2.98
C ASN A 265 -7.20 -8.83 -3.05
N GLY A 266 -7.56 -7.63 -3.51
CA GLY A 266 -8.93 -7.14 -3.60
C GLY A 266 -9.26 -6.09 -2.55
N TRP A 267 -10.17 -5.17 -2.90
CA TRP A 267 -10.56 -4.07 -2.00
C TRP A 267 -11.23 -4.60 -0.73
N GLY A 268 -10.70 -4.21 0.43
CA GLY A 268 -11.24 -4.60 1.73
C GLY A 268 -11.30 -6.11 1.92
N SER A 269 -10.33 -6.89 1.42
CA SER A 269 -10.34 -8.36 1.54
C SER A 269 -9.38 -8.90 2.62
N VAL A 270 -8.20 -8.27 2.78
CA VAL A 270 -7.13 -8.76 3.66
C VAL A 270 -6.51 -7.68 4.54
N PHE A 271 -6.60 -6.43 4.13
CA PHE A 271 -5.85 -5.32 4.70
C PHE A 271 -6.78 -4.29 5.34
N LEU A 272 -6.45 -3.91 6.58
CA LEU A 272 -7.09 -2.84 7.34
C LEU A 272 -5.99 -1.86 7.76
N ALA A 273 -6.06 -0.62 7.30
CA ALA A 273 -5.27 0.45 7.90
C ALA A 273 -6.15 1.27 8.86
N VAL A 274 -5.58 1.66 9.99
CA VAL A 274 -6.16 2.67 10.87
C VAL A 274 -5.18 3.84 10.89
N ALA A 275 -5.68 5.01 10.51
CA ALA A 275 -4.90 6.24 10.47
C ALA A 275 -4.71 6.83 11.87
N ALA A 276 -3.79 7.80 11.99
CA ALA A 276 -3.46 8.43 13.27
C ALA A 276 -4.67 9.06 13.96
N ASP A 277 -5.61 9.62 13.19
CA ASP A 277 -6.85 10.24 13.66
C ASP A 277 -7.99 9.24 13.90
N GLY A 278 -7.74 7.94 13.74
CA GLY A 278 -8.71 6.86 13.93
C GLY A 278 -9.52 6.47 12.70
N ALA A 279 -9.40 7.15 11.55
CA ALA A 279 -10.18 6.72 10.38
C ALA A 279 -9.65 5.38 9.83
N ALA A 280 -10.57 4.45 9.55
CA ALA A 280 -10.26 3.13 9.03
C ALA A 280 -10.33 3.10 7.49
N LEU A 281 -9.32 2.49 6.87
CA LEU A 281 -9.10 2.51 5.43
C LEU A 281 -8.91 1.10 4.86
N PRO A 282 -9.56 0.75 3.73
CA PRO A 282 -9.39 -0.54 3.06
C PRO A 282 -8.08 -0.66 2.27
N CYS A 283 -7.36 0.45 2.05
CA CYS A 283 -6.00 0.50 1.52
C CYS A 283 -5.32 1.82 1.90
N HIS A 284 -3.99 1.90 1.79
CA HIS A 284 -3.20 3.09 2.15
C HIS A 284 -3.66 4.38 1.45
N ALA A 285 -4.09 4.26 0.18
CA ALA A 285 -4.44 5.39 -0.67
C ALA A 285 -5.94 5.67 -0.72
N ALA A 286 -6.76 4.97 0.08
CA ALA A 286 -8.22 5.07 -0.04
C ALA A 286 -8.72 6.51 0.16
N ARG A 287 -8.09 7.28 1.06
CA ARG A 287 -8.44 8.69 1.31
C ARG A 287 -8.38 9.61 0.10
N SER A 288 -7.68 9.22 -0.97
CA SER A 288 -7.64 10.02 -2.20
C SER A 288 -8.90 9.85 -3.06
N LEU A 289 -9.78 8.90 -2.73
CA LEU A 289 -11.00 8.64 -3.50
C LEU A 289 -12.12 9.59 -3.06
N PRO A 290 -12.68 10.41 -3.98
CA PRO A 290 -13.76 11.32 -3.65
C PRO A 290 -15.06 10.56 -3.39
N GLY A 291 -15.97 11.19 -2.63
CA GLY A 291 -17.31 10.65 -2.37
C GLY A 291 -17.36 9.45 -1.41
N LEU A 292 -16.22 9.07 -0.81
CA LEU A 292 -16.14 8.07 0.25
C LEU A 292 -16.04 8.75 1.62
N THR A 293 -16.93 8.39 2.53
CA THR A 293 -16.83 8.74 3.95
C THR A 293 -16.15 7.59 4.68
N PHE A 294 -15.01 7.86 5.31
CA PHE A 294 -14.26 6.85 6.05
C PHE A 294 -14.75 6.79 7.49
N PRO A 295 -15.14 5.61 8.00
CA PRO A 295 -15.60 5.47 9.38
C PRO A 295 -14.43 5.63 10.35
N ASN A 296 -14.72 6.00 11.60
CA ASN A 296 -13.73 6.21 12.64
C ASN A 296 -13.87 5.17 13.76
N VAL A 297 -12.74 4.60 14.18
CA VAL A 297 -12.70 3.57 15.25
C VAL A 297 -13.09 4.11 16.63
N LEU A 298 -13.19 5.44 16.79
CA LEU A 298 -13.72 6.09 17.99
C LEU A 298 -15.26 6.08 18.05
N GLU A 299 -15.90 5.88 16.91
CA GLU A 299 -17.35 5.95 16.75
C GLU A 299 -17.94 4.56 16.49
N ASP A 300 -17.27 3.76 15.65
CA ASP A 300 -17.73 2.46 15.19
C ASP A 300 -16.78 1.32 15.60
N SER A 301 -17.33 0.13 15.83
CA SER A 301 -16.52 -1.07 16.06
C SER A 301 -15.78 -1.49 14.79
N ILE A 302 -14.58 -2.08 14.91
CA ILE A 302 -13.83 -2.58 13.73
C ILE A 302 -14.64 -3.64 12.97
N HIS A 303 -15.46 -4.42 13.67
CA HIS A 303 -16.37 -5.37 13.04
C HIS A 303 -17.36 -4.66 12.11
N ASP A 304 -18.04 -3.62 12.59
CA ASP A 304 -19.04 -2.90 11.79
C ASP A 304 -18.39 -2.09 10.66
N ILE A 305 -17.23 -1.50 10.92
CA ILE A 305 -16.39 -0.88 9.89
C ILE A 305 -16.09 -1.89 8.77
N TRP A 306 -15.59 -3.07 9.11
CA TRP A 306 -15.14 -4.05 8.12
C TRP A 306 -16.29 -4.65 7.32
N HIS A 307 -17.41 -4.97 7.98
CA HIS A 307 -18.52 -5.70 7.37
C HIS A 307 -19.57 -4.78 6.76
N HIS A 308 -19.83 -3.60 7.32
CA HIS A 308 -21.01 -2.80 6.99
C HIS A 308 -20.69 -1.41 6.43
N SER A 309 -19.48 -0.88 6.65
CA SER A 309 -19.17 0.46 6.13
C SER A 309 -19.12 0.49 4.61
N ASP A 310 -19.60 1.58 4.05
CA ASP A 310 -19.53 1.83 2.62
C ASP A 310 -18.06 1.91 2.13
N ALA A 311 -17.15 2.48 2.93
CA ALA A 311 -15.73 2.55 2.60
C ALA A 311 -15.10 1.18 2.29
N PHE A 312 -15.43 0.14 3.06
CA PHE A 312 -14.89 -1.21 2.84
C PHE A 312 -15.68 -2.01 1.81
N ASN A 313 -16.95 -1.69 1.58
CA ASN A 313 -17.83 -2.48 0.71
C ASN A 313 -18.02 -1.91 -0.70
N ARG A 314 -17.77 -0.61 -0.94
CA ARG A 314 -18.06 0.05 -2.22
C ARG A 314 -17.43 -0.61 -3.44
N TYR A 315 -16.19 -1.09 -3.29
CA TYR A 315 -15.46 -1.79 -4.36
C TYR A 315 -15.16 -3.26 -4.01
N ARG A 316 -15.85 -3.81 -3.00
CA ARG A 316 -15.70 -5.22 -2.62
C ARG A 316 -16.54 -6.11 -3.54
N GLY A 317 -16.02 -7.28 -3.88
CA GLY A 317 -16.67 -8.19 -4.83
C GLY A 317 -16.68 -7.63 -6.26
N ASP A 318 -17.64 -8.04 -7.08
CA ASP A 318 -17.73 -7.69 -8.51
C ASP A 318 -19.01 -6.94 -8.92
N ALA A 319 -19.96 -6.73 -7.99
CA ALA A 319 -21.25 -6.11 -8.29
C ALA A 319 -21.14 -4.64 -8.76
N TRP A 320 -20.10 -3.92 -8.33
CA TRP A 320 -19.85 -2.52 -8.68
C TRP A 320 -19.19 -2.35 -10.07
N MET A 321 -18.70 -3.44 -10.66
CA MET A 321 -17.84 -3.37 -11.85
C MET A 321 -18.61 -2.94 -13.09
N LYS A 322 -18.00 -2.03 -13.87
CA LYS A 322 -18.42 -1.64 -15.21
C LYS A 322 -17.79 -2.55 -16.27
N GLU A 323 -18.24 -2.46 -17.52
CA GLU A 323 -17.52 -3.08 -18.64
C GLU A 323 -16.12 -2.44 -18.80
N PRO A 324 -15.10 -3.21 -19.21
CA PRO A 324 -15.14 -4.64 -19.57
C PRO A 324 -15.12 -5.61 -18.37
N CYS A 325 -14.87 -5.12 -17.14
CA CYS A 325 -14.67 -5.98 -15.97
C CYS A 325 -15.91 -6.79 -15.60
N LYS A 326 -17.11 -6.22 -15.76
CA LYS A 326 -18.39 -6.85 -15.41
C LYS A 326 -18.57 -8.26 -16.02
N THR A 327 -18.21 -8.41 -17.29
CA THR A 327 -18.30 -9.67 -18.05
C THR A 327 -16.96 -10.39 -18.21
N CYS A 328 -15.87 -9.82 -17.69
CA CYS A 328 -14.53 -10.39 -17.85
C CYS A 328 -14.36 -11.70 -17.06
N PRO A 329 -13.76 -12.75 -17.64
CA PRO A 329 -13.44 -13.98 -16.90
C PRO A 329 -12.42 -13.75 -15.77
N ASP A 330 -11.59 -12.71 -15.86
CA ASP A 330 -10.54 -12.41 -14.88
C ASP A 330 -11.04 -11.60 -13.66
N LYS A 331 -12.30 -11.19 -13.62
CA LYS A 331 -12.82 -10.22 -12.62
C LYS A 331 -12.71 -10.69 -11.17
N LYS A 332 -12.73 -12.00 -10.92
CA LYS A 332 -12.53 -12.59 -9.58
C LYS A 332 -11.06 -12.89 -9.26
N LYS A 333 -10.16 -12.67 -10.22
CA LYS A 333 -8.71 -12.88 -10.09
C LYS A 333 -8.00 -11.57 -9.79
N ASP A 334 -8.30 -10.51 -10.54
CA ASP A 334 -7.64 -9.21 -10.41
C ASP A 334 -8.50 -8.13 -9.73
N PHE A 335 -9.79 -8.42 -9.52
CA PHE A 335 -10.76 -7.50 -8.94
C PHE A 335 -10.84 -6.15 -9.67
N GLY A 336 -10.58 -6.16 -10.97
CA GLY A 336 -10.57 -4.97 -11.83
C GLY A 336 -9.30 -4.11 -11.73
N GLY A 337 -8.35 -4.46 -10.85
CA GLY A 337 -7.12 -3.71 -10.59
C GLY A 337 -7.27 -2.62 -9.52
N CYS A 338 -6.38 -1.63 -9.50
CA CYS A 338 -6.32 -0.59 -8.48
C CYS A 338 -7.35 0.53 -8.70
N ARG A 339 -8.20 0.79 -7.69
CA ARG A 339 -9.23 1.85 -7.75
C ARG A 339 -8.64 3.25 -7.71
N CYS A 340 -7.60 3.46 -6.90
CA CYS A 340 -6.89 4.74 -6.81
C CYS A 340 -6.19 5.08 -8.12
N GLN A 341 -5.65 4.08 -8.82
CA GLN A 341 -5.02 4.28 -10.12
C GLN A 341 -6.07 4.53 -11.22
N ALA A 342 -7.17 3.77 -11.23
CA ALA A 342 -8.29 4.01 -12.14
C ALA A 342 -8.81 5.44 -12.02
N LEU A 343 -8.99 5.95 -10.79
CA LEU A 343 -9.34 7.36 -10.55
C LEU A 343 -8.27 8.31 -11.10
N ALA A 344 -7.00 8.12 -10.74
CA ALA A 344 -5.92 9.03 -11.10
C ALA A 344 -5.69 9.15 -12.61
N LEU A 345 -6.04 8.11 -13.38
CA LEU A 345 -5.82 8.04 -14.81
C LEU A 345 -7.07 8.29 -15.65
N THR A 346 -8.27 8.03 -15.12
CA THR A 346 -9.52 8.10 -15.88
C THR A 346 -10.53 9.11 -15.31
N GLY A 347 -10.30 9.61 -14.09
CA GLY A 347 -11.24 10.45 -13.37
C GLY A 347 -12.38 9.71 -12.66
N ASP A 348 -12.48 8.38 -12.81
CA ASP A 348 -13.51 7.55 -12.17
C ASP A 348 -12.91 6.25 -11.60
N ALA A 349 -13.07 6.04 -10.29
CA ALA A 349 -12.56 4.87 -9.58
C ALA A 349 -13.28 3.56 -9.95
N THR A 350 -14.47 3.63 -10.57
CA THR A 350 -15.25 2.46 -11.02
C THR A 350 -14.82 1.92 -12.38
N ASN A 351 -13.98 2.66 -13.11
CA ASN A 351 -13.46 2.22 -14.40
C ASN A 351 -12.47 1.06 -14.26
N ALA A 352 -12.34 0.25 -15.32
CA ALA A 352 -11.29 -0.74 -15.40
C ALA A 352 -9.91 -0.07 -15.28
N ASP A 353 -9.02 -0.65 -14.47
CA ASP A 353 -7.65 -0.16 -14.32
C ASP A 353 -6.99 -0.02 -15.70
N PRO A 354 -6.49 1.17 -16.09
CA PRO A 354 -5.86 1.41 -17.40
C PRO A 354 -4.63 0.54 -17.69
N VAL A 355 -4.03 -0.09 -16.68
CA VAL A 355 -3.00 -1.12 -16.90
C VAL A 355 -3.54 -2.31 -17.68
N CYS A 356 -4.82 -2.64 -17.50
CA CYS A 356 -5.45 -3.70 -18.26
C CYS A 356 -5.57 -3.31 -19.74
N SER A 357 -5.00 -4.11 -20.64
CA SER A 357 -5.12 -3.90 -22.09
C SER A 357 -6.56 -3.99 -22.63
N LYS A 358 -7.52 -4.48 -21.83
CA LYS A 358 -8.96 -4.47 -22.15
C LYS A 358 -9.62 -3.12 -21.78
N SER A 359 -8.98 -2.28 -20.98
CA SER A 359 -9.54 -0.99 -20.56
C SER A 359 -9.65 -0.04 -21.75
N PRO A 360 -10.78 0.67 -21.92
CA PRO A 360 -10.89 1.70 -22.97
C PRO A 360 -9.93 2.88 -22.77
N HIS A 361 -9.31 2.98 -21.60
CA HIS A 361 -8.34 4.02 -21.26
C HIS A 361 -6.89 3.56 -21.34
N HIS A 362 -6.61 2.35 -21.85
CA HIS A 362 -5.25 1.81 -21.92
C HIS A 362 -4.31 2.70 -22.74
N ASP A 363 -4.78 3.27 -23.85
CA ASP A 363 -3.96 4.15 -24.70
C ASP A 363 -3.52 5.44 -24.00
N ALA A 364 -4.32 5.94 -23.04
CA ALA A 364 -3.95 7.10 -22.23
C ALA A 364 -2.78 6.78 -21.29
N LEU A 365 -2.76 5.56 -20.73
CA LEU A 365 -1.62 5.07 -19.96
C LEU A 365 -0.38 4.91 -20.85
N GLN A 366 -0.52 4.30 -22.03
CA GLN A 366 0.60 4.14 -22.99
C GLN A 366 1.20 5.50 -23.35
N THR A 367 0.37 6.52 -23.52
CA THR A 367 0.83 7.89 -23.77
C THR A 367 1.69 8.41 -22.60
N ILE A 368 1.27 8.21 -21.34
CA ILE A 368 2.06 8.63 -20.18
C ILE A 368 3.42 7.91 -20.14
N VAL A 369 3.43 6.60 -20.41
CA VAL A 369 4.66 5.79 -20.45
C VAL A 369 5.60 6.24 -21.57
N LEU A 370 5.06 6.55 -22.76
CA LEU A 370 5.83 7.08 -23.88
C LEU A 370 6.48 8.42 -23.54
N HIS A 371 5.75 9.33 -22.89
CA HIS A 371 6.30 10.63 -22.45
C HIS A 371 7.33 10.51 -21.32
N ALA A 372 7.37 9.38 -20.62
CA ALA A 372 8.38 9.10 -19.61
C ALA A 372 9.73 8.66 -20.22
N GLN A 373 9.77 8.35 -21.53
CA GLN A 373 11.02 8.03 -22.19
C GLN A 373 11.92 9.26 -22.36
N PRO A 374 13.23 9.13 -22.11
CA PRO A 374 14.17 10.21 -22.35
C PRO A 374 14.20 10.58 -23.84
N THR A 375 14.26 11.88 -24.13
CA THR A 375 14.56 12.34 -25.50
C THR A 375 16.03 12.05 -25.84
N LYS A 376 16.47 12.26 -27.09
CA LYS A 376 17.89 12.11 -27.51
C LYS A 376 18.91 12.85 -26.63
N ASN A 377 18.46 13.82 -25.82
CA ASN A 377 19.30 14.59 -24.89
C ASN A 377 19.16 14.16 -23.41
N GLY A 378 18.54 13.02 -23.11
CA GLY A 378 18.48 12.45 -21.74
C GLY A 378 17.45 13.06 -20.79
N VAL A 379 16.75 14.12 -21.19
CA VAL A 379 15.70 14.78 -20.39
C VAL A 379 14.31 14.45 -20.99
N PRO A 380 13.33 14.01 -20.19
CA PRO A 380 11.95 13.88 -20.65
C PRO A 380 11.38 15.26 -21.00
N GLN A 381 10.63 15.35 -22.10
CA GLN A 381 10.16 16.62 -22.68
C GLN A 381 9.26 17.49 -21.78
N THR A 382 8.79 16.97 -20.64
CA THR A 382 7.58 17.47 -19.96
C THR A 382 7.77 17.87 -18.48
N VAL A 383 8.99 17.83 -17.94
CA VAL A 383 9.21 18.19 -16.53
C VAL A 383 9.37 19.71 -16.38
N THR A 384 8.25 20.42 -16.26
CA THR A 384 8.23 21.89 -16.09
C THR A 384 7.99 22.34 -14.65
N GLN A 385 7.57 21.43 -13.76
CA GLN A 385 7.21 21.71 -12.38
C GLN A 385 8.33 21.28 -11.42
N PRO A 386 8.63 22.03 -10.35
CA PRO A 386 9.61 21.63 -9.35
C PRO A 386 9.13 20.37 -8.59
N ILE A 387 10.08 19.57 -8.12
CA ILE A 387 9.78 18.41 -7.28
C ILE A 387 9.23 18.87 -5.92
N LEU A 388 8.14 18.26 -5.45
CA LEU A 388 7.50 18.61 -4.20
C LEU A 388 7.82 17.59 -3.09
N PHE A 389 8.35 18.09 -1.99
CA PHE A 389 8.69 17.29 -0.81
C PHE A 389 7.52 17.24 0.18
N ARG A 390 7.41 16.13 0.92
CA ARG A 390 6.41 15.88 1.97
C ARG A 390 6.67 16.74 3.22
N THR A 391 6.64 18.06 3.05
CA THR A 391 6.77 19.05 4.12
C THR A 391 5.40 19.49 4.63
N ASP A 392 5.34 19.96 5.88
CA ASP A 392 4.12 20.52 6.45
C ASP A 392 3.60 21.70 5.62
N ALA A 393 4.52 22.56 5.14
CA ALA A 393 4.16 23.71 4.32
C ALA A 393 3.49 23.31 2.99
N ASN A 394 4.01 22.28 2.31
CA ASN A 394 3.37 21.77 1.10
C ASN A 394 2.05 21.06 1.42
N SER A 395 1.98 20.34 2.53
CA SER A 395 0.75 19.67 2.96
C SER A 395 -0.39 20.67 3.22
N MET A 396 -0.09 21.76 3.93
CA MET A 396 -1.04 22.86 4.17
C MET A 396 -1.43 23.63 2.89
N ARG A 397 -0.70 23.50 1.78
CA ARG A 397 -1.13 24.06 0.48
C ARG A 397 -2.16 23.16 -0.19
N PHE A 398 -1.99 21.84 -0.12
CA PHE A 398 -2.97 20.89 -0.66
C PHE A 398 -4.31 20.93 0.09
N ALA A 399 -4.23 21.11 1.41
CA ALA A 399 -5.33 21.42 2.29
C ALA A 399 -6.23 22.57 1.76
N SER A 400 -5.64 23.76 1.62
CA SER A 400 -6.36 24.95 1.17
C SER A 400 -6.92 24.83 -0.25
N ALA A 401 -6.21 24.15 -1.16
CA ALA A 401 -6.68 23.93 -2.53
C ALA A 401 -7.89 22.98 -2.62
N GLY A 402 -8.01 22.04 -1.68
CA GLY A 402 -9.18 21.15 -1.57
C GLY A 402 -10.44 21.88 -1.10
N ALA A 403 -10.28 22.88 -0.22
CA ALA A 403 -11.38 23.70 0.29
C ALA A 403 -11.97 24.67 -0.76
N GLU A 404 -11.15 25.14 -1.72
CA GLU A 404 -11.61 26.02 -2.80
C GLU A 404 -12.37 25.27 -3.91
N SER A 405 -12.10 23.98 -4.10
CA SER A 405 -12.77 23.15 -5.12
C SER A 405 -14.09 22.53 -4.65
N SER A 406 -14.35 22.51 -3.35
CA SER A 406 -15.59 22.01 -2.73
C SER A 406 -16.66 23.10 -2.50
N ASN A 407 -16.33 24.37 -2.77
CA ASN A 407 -17.23 25.53 -2.70
C ASN A 407 -17.70 26.03 -4.09
N LYS A 408 -17.60 25.21 -5.14
CA LYS A 408 -18.09 25.53 -6.49
C LYS A 408 -19.04 24.50 -7.04
#